data_AF-A0ABD0NDZ0-F1
#
_entry.id   AF-A0ABD0NDZ0-F1
#
_cell.length_a   1.000
_cell.length_b   1.000
_cell.length_c   1.000
_cell.angle_alpha   90.00
_cell.angle_beta   90.00
_cell.angle_gamma   90.00
#
_symmetry.space_group_name_H-M   'P 1'
#
loop_
_entity.id
_entity.type
_entity.pdbx_description
1 polymer ?
#
loop_
_entity_poly.entity_id
_entity_poly.type
_entity_poly.pdbx_seq_one_letter_code
_entity_poly.pdbx_strand_id
1 'polypeptide(L)' 'MFQGPGKVKERETGVEVLRLQVTDKDVRGTKAWKAKYTIYGDKYEIFNIETDPVTNEGILTSVK' A
#
# COMPACT_ATOMS: atom_id res chain seq x y z
N MET A 1 -7.16 13.58 2.43
CA MET A 1 -7.28 12.23 3.02
C MET A 1 -7.70 11.30 1.90
N PHE A 2 -6.85 10.33 1.52
CA PHE A 2 -7.23 9.34 0.51
C PHE A 2 -8.25 8.39 1.15
N GLN A 3 -9.53 8.49 0.75
CA GLN A 3 -10.54 7.49 1.10
C GLN A 3 -10.60 6.47 -0.04
N GLY A 4 -10.08 5.27 0.20
CA GLY A 4 -10.26 4.14 -0.70
C GLY A 4 -11.53 3.37 -0.34
N PRO A 5 -12.35 2.92 -1.31
CA PRO A 5 -13.59 2.18 -1.06
C PRO A 5 -13.37 0.69 -0.73
N GLY A 6 -12.15 0.31 -0.30
CA GLY A 6 -11.76 -1.08 -0.07
C GLY A 6 -12.74 -1.79 0.86
N LYS A 7 -13.41 -2.82 0.36
CA LYS A 7 -14.26 -3.72 1.14
C LYS A 7 -13.56 -5.07 1.20
N VAL A 8 -13.32 -5.57 2.39
CA VAL A 8 -12.75 -6.90 2.63
C VAL A 8 -13.78 -7.71 3.41
N LYS A 9 -13.93 -8.99 3.08
CA LYS A 9 -14.80 -9.88 3.87
C LYS A 9 -14.12 -10.20 5.19
N GLU A 10 -14.92 -10.31 6.24
CA GLU A 10 -14.43 -10.69 7.56
C GLU A 10 -13.69 -12.03 7.48
N ARG A 11 -12.52 -12.13 8.14
CA ARG A 11 -11.65 -13.32 8.22
C ARG A 11 -10.92 -13.71 6.93
N GLU A 12 -10.94 -12.89 5.88
CA GLU A 12 -10.08 -13.09 4.71
C GLU A 12 -8.70 -12.42 4.91
N THR A 13 -7.64 -13.22 4.75
CA THR A 13 -6.24 -12.79 4.94
C THR A 13 -5.49 -12.74 3.61
N GLY A 14 -4.49 -11.88 3.51
CA GLY A 14 -3.69 -11.70 2.30
C GLY A 14 -4.42 -11.00 1.16
N VAL A 15 -5.57 -10.39 1.43
CA VAL A 15 -6.37 -9.69 0.40
C VAL A 15 -5.85 -8.28 0.22
N GLU A 16 -5.71 -7.86 -1.04
CA GLU A 16 -5.46 -6.47 -1.40
C GLU A 16 -6.67 -5.60 -1.02
N VAL A 17 -6.46 -4.69 -0.09
CA VAL A 17 -7.49 -3.78 0.42
C VAL A 17 -7.57 -2.51 -0.44
N LEU A 18 -6.41 -1.99 -0.85
CA LEU A 18 -6.30 -0.74 -1.56
C LEU A 18 -4.96 -0.63 -2.32
N ARG A 19 -4.98 0.06 -3.47
CA ARG A 19 -3.80 0.59 -4.16
C ARG A 19 -3.72 2.11 -4.03
N LEU A 20 -2.57 2.60 -3.59
CA LEU A 20 -2.28 4.02 -3.45
C LEU A 20 -1.34 4.47 -4.57
N GLN A 21 -1.90 5.17 -5.56
CA GLN A 21 -1.12 5.74 -6.65
C GLN A 21 -0.40 7.02 -6.21
N VAL A 22 0.86 7.17 -6.63
CA VAL A 22 1.66 8.38 -6.46
C VAL A 22 2.36 8.75 -7.77
N THR A 23 2.77 10.01 -7.90
CA THR A 23 3.55 10.47 -9.06
C THR A 23 4.85 11.07 -8.56
N ASP A 24 5.95 10.61 -9.13
CA ASP A 24 7.30 11.12 -8.92
C ASP A 24 7.95 11.36 -10.29
N LYS A 25 8.73 12.44 -10.42
CA LYS A 25 9.36 12.85 -11.68
C LYS A 25 10.77 12.28 -11.87
N ASP A 26 11.33 11.64 -10.85
CA ASP A 26 12.63 10.98 -10.94
C ASP A 26 12.59 9.76 -11.88
N VAL A 27 13.77 9.27 -12.24
CA VAL A 27 13.91 8.14 -13.16
C VAL A 27 13.29 6.87 -12.56
N ARG A 28 12.35 6.26 -13.29
CA ARG A 28 11.66 5.02 -12.89
C ARG A 28 12.64 3.92 -12.50
N GLY A 29 12.35 3.25 -11.39
CA GLY A 29 13.17 2.15 -10.83
C GLY A 29 14.37 2.60 -9.99
N THR A 30 14.65 3.90 -9.91
CA THR A 30 15.69 4.40 -9.00
C THR A 30 15.21 4.46 -7.55
N LYS A 31 16.16 4.56 -6.61
CA LYS A 31 15.85 4.77 -5.19
C LYS A 31 15.15 6.10 -4.92
N ALA A 32 15.40 7.12 -5.74
CA ALA A 32 14.79 8.44 -5.61
C ALA A 32 13.32 8.41 -6.04
N TRP A 33 13.02 7.65 -7.10
CA TRP A 33 11.65 7.43 -7.57
C TRP A 33 10.83 6.49 -6.67
N LYS A 34 11.46 5.50 -6.02
CA LYS A 34 10.75 4.46 -5.25
C LYS A 34 10.07 5.03 -4.00
N ALA A 35 8.74 5.01 -3.96
CA ALA A 35 7.94 5.42 -2.83
C ALA A 35 8.18 4.51 -1.60
N LYS A 36 8.08 5.10 -0.41
CA LYS A 36 8.10 4.40 0.88
C LYS A 36 6.87 4.80 1.67
N TYR A 37 6.18 3.81 2.23
CA TYR A 37 4.95 4.00 2.99
C TYR A 37 5.17 3.61 4.45
N THR A 38 4.48 4.32 5.34
CA THR A 38 4.43 4.02 6.77
C THR A 38 2.98 4.04 7.21
N ILE A 39 2.54 2.98 7.91
CA ILE A 39 1.18 2.89 8.44
C ILE A 39 1.17 3.49 9.84
N TYR A 40 0.27 4.46 10.06
CA TYR A 40 0.01 5.02 11.39
C TYR A 40 -1.33 4.52 11.91
N GLY A 41 -1.38 4.13 13.19
CA GLY A 41 -2.60 3.70 13.86
C GLY A 41 -2.93 2.21 13.75
N ASP A 42 -2.11 1.42 13.04
CA ASP A 42 -2.23 -0.04 13.01
C ASP A 42 -1.61 -0.68 14.27
N LYS A 43 -2.29 -0.50 15.41
CA LYS A 43 -1.81 -0.97 16.72
C LYS A 43 -1.63 -2.49 16.81
N TYR A 44 -2.30 -3.23 15.94
CA TYR A 44 -2.35 -4.69 15.98
C TYR A 44 -1.62 -5.35 14.81
N GLU A 45 -0.94 -4.55 13.97
CA GLU A 45 -0.22 -5.02 12.78
C GLU A 45 -1.11 -5.91 11.90
N ILE A 46 -2.37 -5.48 11.70
CA ILE A 46 -3.36 -6.21 10.89
C ILE A 46 -3.30 -5.83 9.41
N PHE A 47 -2.46 -4.84 9.05
CA PHE A 47 -2.18 -4.47 7.67
C PHE A 47 -0.68 -4.52 7.35
N ASN A 48 -0.38 -4.86 6.09
CA ASN A 48 0.94 -4.70 5.49
C ASN A 48 0.84 -3.75 4.29
N ILE A 49 1.92 -3.00 4.00
CA ILE A 49 1.99 -2.17 2.81
C ILE A 49 3.34 -2.32 2.09
N GLU A 50 3.28 -2.59 0.79
CA GLU A 50 4.45 -2.74 -0.06
C GLU A 50 4.38 -1.84 -1.29
N THR A 51 5.52 -1.34 -1.74
CA THR A 51 5.62 -0.57 -2.97
C THR A 51 5.79 -1.50 -4.16
N ASP A 52 4.84 -1.49 -5.08
CA ASP A 52 4.94 -2.15 -6.38
C ASP A 52 6.14 -1.58 -7.15
N PRO A 53 7.17 -2.40 -7.48
CA PRO A 53 8.38 -1.90 -8.13
C PRO A 53 8.15 -1.46 -9.58
N VAL A 54 7.05 -1.89 -10.19
CA VAL A 54 6.66 -1.54 -11.55
C VAL A 54 5.88 -0.24 -11.53
N THR A 55 4.81 -0.13 -10.76
CA THR A 55 3.88 1.02 -10.82
C THR A 55 4.17 2.14 -9.81
N ASN A 56 5.02 1.89 -8.81
CA ASN A 56 5.24 2.73 -7.63
C ASN A 56 4.03 2.84 -6.70
N GLU A 57 2.99 2.03 -6.89
CA GLU A 57 1.81 2.05 -6.04
C GLU A 57 2.09 1.40 -4.69
N GLY A 58 1.49 1.94 -3.64
CA GLY A 58 1.42 1.28 -2.33
C GLY A 58 0.29 0.25 -2.33
N ILE A 59 0.61 -1.04 -2.23
CA ILE A 59 -0.33 -2.14 -2.13
C ILE A 59 -0.56 -2.43 -0.65
N LEU A 60 -1.76 -2.11 -0.15
CA LEU A 60 -2.18 -2.40 1.23
C LEU A 60 -2.88 -3.75 1.28
N THR A 61 -2.42 -4.67 2.14
CA THR A 61 -2.99 -6.02 2.30
C THR A 61 -3.39 -6.31 3.75
N SER A 62 -4.43 -7.12 3.97
CA SER A 62 -4.73 -7.68 5.29
C SER A 62 -3.77 -8.81 5.66
N VAL A 63 -3.37 -8.93 6.92
CA VAL A 63 -2.47 -10.00 7.40
C VAL A 63 -3.14 -11.00 8.36
N LYS A 64 -4.38 -10.77 8.81
CA LYS A 64 -5.10 -11.65 9.76
C LYS A 64 -6.62 -11.62 9.62
#